data_AF-A0A2L2XY69-F1
#
_entry.id   AF-A0A2L2XY69-F1
#
_cell.length_a   1.000
_cell.length_b   1.000
_cell.length_c   1.000
_cell.angle_alpha   90.00
_cell.angle_beta   90.00
_cell.angle_gamma   90.00
#
_symmetry.space_group_name_H-M   'P 1'
#
loop_
_entity.id
_entity.type
_entity.pdbx_description
1 polymer ?
#
loop_
_entity_poly.entity_id
_entity_poly.type
_entity_poly.pdbx_seq_one_letter_code
_entity_poly.pdbx_strand_id
1 'polypeptide(L)'
;GVNLLIGTENGLMLLDRSGQGKVYQLISRRKFRQMEVLDGQNILVTVSGEKCRVRVYYLSWLRSKILRTDGIEKRSGWINVGDLQCAIHFEIVEFERIKFLV
;
A
#
# COMPACT_ATOMS: atom_id res chain seq x y z
N GLY A 1 7.91 -11.79 -14.32
CA GLY A 1 6.65 -11.11 -14.69
C GLY A 1 6.40 -9.97 -13.72
N VAL A 2 5.70 -8.91 -14.14
CA VAL A 2 5.32 -7.78 -13.29
C VAL A 2 3.98 -8.07 -12.61
N ASN A 3 3.88 -7.92 -11.30
CA ASN A 3 2.62 -8.09 -10.56
C ASN A 3 1.83 -6.78 -10.50
N LEU A 4 0.51 -6.85 -10.35
CA LEU A 4 -0.35 -5.66 -10.25
C LEU A 4 -0.94 -5.54 -8.85
N LEU A 5 -0.73 -4.38 -8.21
CA LEU A 5 -1.45 -3.99 -7.00
C LEU A 5 -2.69 -3.19 -7.39
N ILE A 6 -3.86 -3.66 -6.97
CA ILE A 6 -5.16 -3.12 -7.36
C ILE A 6 -5.89 -2.65 -6.12
N GLY A 7 -6.10 -1.35 -6.02
CA GLY A 7 -6.92 -0.71 -5.00
C GLY A 7 -8.36 -0.66 -5.48
N THR A 8 -9.30 -1.04 -4.62
CA THR A 8 -10.73 -1.03 -4.91
C THR A 8 -11.48 -0.33 -3.80
N GLU A 9 -12.79 -0.15 -4.00
CA GLU A 9 -13.72 0.27 -2.95
C GLU A 9 -13.73 -0.66 -1.73
N ASN A 10 -13.41 -1.94 -1.94
CA ASN A 10 -13.58 -2.99 -0.93
C ASN A 10 -12.26 -3.53 -0.37
N GLY A 11 -11.11 -3.09 -0.88
CA GLY A 11 -9.83 -3.61 -0.44
C GLY A 11 -8.67 -3.42 -1.41
N LEU A 12 -7.52 -3.97 -1.01
CA LEU A 12 -6.30 -4.05 -1.80
C LEU A 12 -6.09 -5.50 -2.24
N MET A 13 -5.84 -5.69 -3.54
CA MET A 13 -5.57 -7.00 -4.14
C MET A 13 -4.23 -7.01 -4.85
N LEU A 14 -3.56 -8.17 -4.88
CA LEU A 14 -2.42 -8.43 -5.75
C LEU A 14 -2.83 -9.44 -6.82
N LEU A 15 -2.64 -9.08 -8.09
CA LEU A 15 -2.63 -10.04 -9.20
C LEU A 15 -1.19 -10.45 -9.48
N ASP A 16 -0.87 -11.69 -9.12
CA ASP A 16 0.40 -12.34 -9.41
C ASP A 16 0.39 -12.89 -10.85
N ARG A 17 1.25 -12.34 -11.70
CA ARG A 17 1.40 -12.73 -13.13
C ARG A 17 2.70 -13.48 -13.39
N SER A 18 3.35 -13.99 -12.34
CA SER A 18 4.56 -14.80 -12.48
C SER A 18 4.27 -16.25 -12.91
N GLY A 19 3.04 -16.73 -12.73
CA GLY A 19 2.56 -18.06 -13.13
C GLY A 19 1.20 -18.02 -13.84
N GLN A 20 0.28 -18.92 -13.49
CA GLN A 20 -1.06 -19.04 -14.12
C GLN A 20 -2.03 -17.88 -13.86
N GLY A 21 -1.60 -16.82 -13.17
CA GLY A 21 -2.48 -15.71 -12.77
C GLY A 21 -3.23 -16.06 -11.49
N LYS A 22 -2.84 -15.45 -10.36
CA LYS A 22 -3.53 -15.65 -9.08
C LYS A 22 -3.81 -14.32 -8.40
N VAL A 23 -5.02 -14.17 -7.87
CA VAL A 23 -5.44 -12.98 -7.13
C VAL A 23 -5.37 -13.25 -5.63
N TYR A 24 -4.71 -12.37 -4.90
CA TYR A 24 -4.60 -12.39 -3.45
C TYR A 24 -5.24 -11.15 -2.86
N GLN A 25 -6.19 -11.32 -1.94
CA GLN A 25 -6.71 -10.21 -1.16
C GLN A 25 -5.72 -9.89 -0.03
N LEU A 26 -5.13 -8.69 -0.06
CA LEU A 26 -4.14 -8.25 0.92
C LEU A 26 -4.81 -7.50 2.08
N ILE A 27 -5.76 -6.62 1.77
CA ILE A 27 -6.49 -5.83 2.76
C ILE A 27 -7.96 -5.87 2.37
N SER A 28 -8.83 -6.13 3.35
CA SER A 28 -10.28 -6.14 3.16
C SER A 28 -10.94 -4.94 3.81
N ARG A 29 -12.14 -4.59 3.34
CA ARG A 29 -13.04 -3.58 3.92
C ARG A 29 -12.41 -2.20 4.07
N ARG A 30 -11.56 -1.83 3.12
CA ARG A 30 -10.92 -0.52 3.07
C ARG A 30 -10.88 -0.04 1.64
N LYS A 31 -11.53 1.10 1.36
CA LYS A 31 -11.47 1.80 0.09
C LYS A 31 -10.06 2.34 -0.16
N PHE A 32 -9.50 2.12 -1.34
CA PHE A 32 -8.25 2.72 -1.81
C PHE A 32 -8.56 3.66 -2.97
N ARG A 33 -8.29 4.96 -2.78
CA ARG A 33 -8.62 6.00 -3.77
C ARG A 33 -7.44 6.37 -4.65
N GLN A 34 -6.27 6.49 -4.05
CA GLN A 34 -5.01 6.73 -4.72
C GLN A 34 -3.93 5.85 -4.10
N MET A 35 -3.01 5.37 -4.92
CA MET A 35 -1.90 4.54 -4.50
C MET A 35 -0.66 4.89 -5.32
N GLU A 36 0.50 4.89 -4.66
CA GLU A 36 1.79 5.03 -5.31
C GLU A 36 2.80 4.08 -4.68
N VAL A 37 3.51 3.33 -5.51
CA VAL A 37 4.51 2.34 -5.08
C VAL A 37 5.89 2.97 -5.18
N LEU A 38 6.59 3.00 -4.05
CA LEU A 38 7.99 3.40 -3.96
C LEU A 38 8.85 2.16 -3.73
N ASP A 39 9.18 1.45 -4.81
CA ASP A 39 9.86 0.15 -4.76
C ASP A 39 11.26 0.26 -4.12
N GLY A 40 12.01 1.31 -4.44
CA GLY A 40 13.31 1.57 -3.82
C GLY A 40 13.28 1.79 -2.31
N GLN A 41 12.12 2.15 -1.75
CA GLN A 41 11.88 2.30 -0.31
C GLN A 41 11.10 1.13 0.29
N ASN A 42 10.68 0.16 -0.53
CA ASN A 42 9.86 -0.98 -0.12
C ASN A 42 8.53 -0.57 0.55
N ILE A 43 7.89 0.50 0.06
CA ILE A 43 6.63 1.03 0.60
C ILE A 43 5.57 1.31 -0.47
N LEU A 44 4.31 1.31 -0.04
CA LEU A 44 3.14 1.75 -0.78
C LEU A 44 2.48 2.91 -0.02
N VAL A 45 2.38 4.08 -0.65
CA VAL A 45 1.67 5.25 -0.10
C VAL A 45 0.26 5.27 -0.66
N THR A 46 -0.74 5.55 0.17
CA THR A 46 -2.16 5.49 -0.23
C THR A 46 -2.97 6.62 0.36
N VAL A 47 -4.00 7.05 -0.35
CA VAL A 47 -5.19 7.67 0.25
C VAL A 47 -6.24 6.58 0.39
N SER A 48 -6.57 6.23 1.63
CA SER A 48 -7.43 5.07 1.89
C SER A 48 -8.29 5.17 3.14
N GLY A 49 -9.32 4.32 3.18
CA GLY A 49 -10.32 4.25 4.24
C GLY A 49 -11.37 5.36 4.18
N GLU A 50 -12.34 5.28 5.08
CA GLU A 50 -13.48 6.19 5.15
C GLU A 50 -13.05 7.65 5.41
N LYS A 51 -12.10 7.84 6.33
CA LYS A 51 -11.52 9.15 6.64
C LYS A 51 -10.51 9.67 5.62
N CYS A 52 -10.29 8.95 4.51
CA CYS A 52 -9.37 9.32 3.44
C CYS A 52 -7.98 9.72 3.98
N ARG A 53 -7.40 8.84 4.81
CA ARG A 53 -6.10 9.12 5.43
C ARG A 53 -4.98 8.79 4.46
N VAL A 54 -3.91 9.57 4.50
CA VAL A 54 -2.65 9.15 3.87
C VAL A 54 -2.00 8.09 4.76
N ARG A 55 -1.73 6.92 4.18
CA ARG A 55 -1.18 5.76 4.89
C ARG A 55 -0.07 5.13 4.09
N VAL A 56 1.02 4.81 4.78
CA VAL A 56 2.18 4.10 4.25
C VAL A 56 2.06 2.64 4.69
N TYR A 57 2.14 1.73 3.73
CA TYR A 57 2.20 0.28 3.93
C TYR A 57 3.59 -0.22 3.59
N TYR A 58 4.13 -1.13 4.38
CA TYR A 58 5.37 -1.84 4.03
C TYR A 58 5.05 -2.94 3.01
N LEU A 59 5.74 -2.96 1.88
CA LEU A 59 5.54 -3.98 0.84
C LEU A 59 5.96 -5.36 1.33
N SER A 60 6.98 -5.46 2.21
CA SER A 60 7.36 -6.72 2.86
C SER A 60 6.22 -7.32 3.67
N TRP A 61 5.48 -6.49 4.40
CA TRP A 61 4.31 -6.90 5.17
C TRP A 61 3.14 -7.29 4.28
N LEU A 62 2.92 -6.59 3.16
CA LEU A 62 1.92 -7.03 2.17
C LEU A 62 2.30 -8.38 1.54
N ARG A 63 3.60 -8.63 1.36
CA ARG A 63 4.11 -9.91 0.85
C ARG A 63 3.92 -11.06 1.85
N SER A 64 4.10 -10.82 3.15
CA SER A 64 3.92 -11.85 4.18
C SER A 64 2.47 -12.39 4.22
N LYS A 65 1.48 -11.55 3.90
CA LYS A 65 0.07 -11.94 3.76
C LYS A 65 -0.18 -13.00 2.69
N ILE A 66 0.61 -12.98 1.62
CA ILE A 66 0.51 -13.95 0.52
C ILE A 66 1.14 -15.28 0.96
N LEU A 67 2.30 -15.18 1.61
CA LEU A 67 3.06 -16.32 2.12
C LEU A 67 2.43 -16.93 3.39
N ARG A 68 1.38 -16.29 3.93
CA ARG A 68 0.72 -16.65 5.19
C ARG A 68 1.69 -16.70 6.38
N THR A 69 2.66 -15.79 6.40
CA THR A 69 3.65 -15.64 7.48
C THR A 69 3.30 -14.50 8.45
N ASP A 70 2.03 -14.07 8.47
CA ASP A 70 1.47 -12.90 9.17
C ASP A 70 1.74 -12.81 10.70
N GLY A 71 2.34 -13.84 11.32
CA GLY A 71 2.70 -13.85 12.74
C GLY A 71 4.19 -13.62 13.06
N ILE A 72 5.07 -13.55 12.05
CA ILE A 72 6.52 -13.41 12.27
C ILE A 72 6.93 -11.94 12.45
N GLU A 73 6.24 -11.01 11.77
CA GLU A 73 6.56 -9.58 11.85
C GLU A 73 5.93 -8.93 13.09
N LYS A 74 6.78 -8.54 14.05
CA LYS A 74 6.36 -7.85 15.29
C LYS A 74 5.91 -6.39 15.10
N ARG A 75 6.12 -5.80 13.92
CA ARG A 75 5.85 -4.38 13.65
C ARG A 75 4.51 -4.20 12.94
N SER A 76 3.82 -3.09 13.21
CA SER A 76 2.66 -2.69 12.43
C SER A 76 3.03 -2.59 10.96
N GLY A 77 2.31 -3.31 10.10
CA GLY A 77 2.54 -3.34 8.66
C GLY A 77 2.23 -2.04 7.92
N TRP A 78 1.70 -1.04 8.63
CA TRP A 78 1.35 0.26 8.10
C TRP A 78 1.38 1.35 9.18
N ILE A 79 1.43 2.59 8.73
CA ILE A 79 1.46 3.81 9.54
C ILE A 79 0.66 4.92 8.82
N ASN A 80 -0.11 5.73 9.56
CA ASN A 80 -0.71 6.94 8.97
C ASN A 80 0.35 8.05 8.89
N VAL A 81 0.30 8.87 7.85
CA VAL A 81 1.15 10.07 7.75
C VAL A 81 0.54 11.16 8.63
N GLY A 82 1.04 11.28 9.86
CA GLY A 82 0.51 12.19 10.86
C GLY A 82 -1.00 12.01 11.09
N ASP A 83 -1.68 13.13 11.33
CA ASP A 83 -3.13 13.18 11.56
C ASP A 83 -3.94 13.62 10.32
N LEU A 84 -3.33 13.54 9.13
CA LEU A 84 -3.95 13.93 7.86
C LEU A 84 -5.22 13.11 7.58
N GLN A 85 -6.33 13.82 7.36
CA GLN A 85 -7.65 13.28 7.05
C GLN A 85 -8.27 14.06 5.89
N CYS A 86 -9.28 13.46 5.24
CA CYS A 86 -9.96 14.07 4.10
C CYS A 86 -9.04 14.38 2.91
N ALA A 87 -7.90 13.66 2.79
CA ALA A 87 -7.01 13.81 1.66
C ALA A 87 -7.72 13.40 0.36
N ILE A 88 -7.62 14.25 -0.65
CA ILE A 88 -8.20 14.01 -1.98
C ILE A 88 -7.12 13.47 -2.93
N HIS A 89 -5.92 14.01 -2.81
CA HIS A 89 -4.77 13.68 -3.63
C HIS A 89 -3.50 13.76 -2.78
N PHE A 90 -2.42 13.11 -3.24
CA PHE A 90 -1.06 13.39 -2.80
C PHE A 90 -0.12 13.30 -4.00
N GLU A 91 1.01 13.98 -3.90
CA GLU A 91 2.15 13.85 -4.82
C GLU A 91 3.43 13.60 -4.05
N ILE A 92 4.30 12.74 -4.59
CA ILE A 92 5.63 12.49 -4.04
C ILE A 92 6.65 13.25 -4.89
N VAL A 93 7.30 14.25 -4.28
CA VAL A 93 8.29 15.09 -4.94
C VAL A 93 9.68 14.73 -4.45
N GLU A 94 10.62 14.49 -5.36
CA GLU A 94 12.02 14.19 -5.00
C GLU A 94 12.91 15.42 -5.19
N PHE A 95 13.64 15.81 -4.14
CA PHE A 95 14.60 16.91 -4.16
C PHE A 95 15.82 16.56 -3.30
N GLU A 96 17.03 16.63 -3.87
CA GLU A 96 18.30 16.36 -3.18
C GLU A 96 18.34 15.05 -2.36
N ARG A 97 17.79 13.96 -2.92
CA ARG A 97 17.64 12.63 -2.28
C ARG A 97 16.66 12.59 -1.10
N ILE A 98 15.90 13.66 -0.88
CA ILE A 98 14.80 13.72 0.08
C ILE A 98 13.49 13.63 -0.72
N LYS A 99 12.54 12.82 -0.24
CA LYS A 99 11.20 12.76 -0.79
C LYS A 99 10.22 13.49 0.10
N PHE A 100 9.45 14.38 -0.50
CA PHE A 100 8.40 15.14 0.13
C PHE A 100 7.06 14.55 -0.25
N LEU A 101 6.12 14.56 0.70
CA LEU A 101 4.73 14.24 0.45
C LEU A 101 3.94 15.55 0.50
N VAL A 102 3.29 15.88 -0.61
CA VAL A 102 2.49 17.11 -0.78
C VAL A 102 1.02 16.73 -0.96
#